data_AF-A0A952QIR6-F1
#
_entry.id   AF-A0A952QIR6-F1
#
_cell.length_a   1.000
_cell.length_b   1.000
_cell.length_c   1.000
_cell.angle_alpha   90.00
_cell.angle_beta   90.00
_cell.angle_gamma   90.00
#
_symmetry.space_group_name_H-M   'P 1'
#
loop_
_entity.id
_entity.type
_entity.pdbx_description
1 polymer ?
#
loop_
_entity_poly.entity_id
_entity_poly.type
_entity_poly.pdbx_seq_one_letter_code
_entity_poly.pdbx_strand_id
1 'polypeptide(L)'
;MQLPANPFPEPHTVPGCVDSRTYGEKIRFIKAALVGHLLTVLAVAFCAVQIHLPLTDSELLVWLGVIFAAMTGVRLGMKTGVHESWFSFALLMAAVPLLGQLGRDIHAAGYPVIILLGSAAFAGVYTLLAGRDFSFPGMVACGSVALIPALAILTRTDVLDPGSAPFAWILGTAYLGYVAYDLAMILKRRKVDEIPSAIADFYRDSLNFLTYPFRVARHWQTYEFH
;
A
#
# COMPACT_ATOMS: atom_id res chain seq x y z
N MET A 1 1.77 -5.06 38.93
CA MET A 1 1.59 -5.28 37.49
C MET A 1 2.49 -4.31 36.73
N GLN A 2 3.59 -4.79 36.15
CA GLN A 2 4.33 -4.00 35.16
C GLN A 2 3.85 -4.44 33.79
N LEU A 3 3.08 -3.58 33.13
CA LEU A 3 2.81 -3.74 31.71
C LEU A 3 4.16 -3.72 30.96
N PRO A 4 4.30 -4.49 29.87
CA PRO A 4 5.49 -4.37 29.03
C PRO A 4 5.66 -2.92 28.59
N ALA A 5 6.91 -2.45 28.55
CA ALA A 5 7.23 -1.09 28.11
C ALA A 5 6.68 -0.78 26.70
N ASN A 6 6.42 -1.82 25.91
CA ASN A 6 5.71 -1.74 24.65
C ASN A 6 4.63 -2.84 24.57
N PRO A 7 3.32 -2.51 24.59
CA PRO A 7 2.23 -3.47 24.46
C PRO A 7 2.05 -3.99 23.02
N PHE A 8 2.88 -3.52 22.07
CA PHE A 8 2.80 -3.89 20.67
C PHE A 8 4.10 -4.53 20.20
N PRO A 9 4.01 -5.55 19.31
CA PRO A 9 5.20 -6.16 18.73
C PRO A 9 6.01 -5.10 17.96
N GLU A 10 7.29 -4.95 18.31
CA GLU A 10 8.15 -3.99 17.64
C GLU A 10 8.28 -4.28 16.14
N PRO A 11 8.25 -3.26 15.28
CA PRO A 11 8.51 -3.46 13.86
C PRO A 11 9.92 -4.02 13.66
N HIS A 12 10.04 -5.06 12.86
CA HIS A 12 11.34 -5.59 12.44
C HIS A 12 12.14 -4.48 11.76
N THR A 13 13.23 -4.04 12.38
CA THR A 13 14.07 -2.95 11.88
C THR A 13 15.34 -3.51 11.25
N VAL A 14 15.65 -3.12 10.02
CA VAL A 14 16.86 -3.57 9.31
C VAL A 14 18.01 -2.60 9.62
N PRO A 15 19.22 -3.10 9.97
CA PRO A 15 20.40 -2.25 10.14
C PRO A 15 20.69 -1.41 8.89
N GLY A 16 20.92 -0.11 9.08
CA GLY A 16 21.19 0.83 7.99
C GLY A 16 19.99 1.15 7.10
N CYS A 17 18.76 0.89 7.58
CA CYS A 17 17.51 1.22 6.90
C CYS A 17 17.37 2.73 6.65
N VAL A 18 16.43 3.10 5.77
CA VAL A 18 16.16 4.49 5.41
C VAL A 18 15.85 5.35 6.64
N ASP A 19 15.18 4.81 7.66
CA ASP A 19 14.87 5.56 8.88
C ASP A 19 16.12 5.97 9.70
N SER A 20 17.26 5.30 9.52
CA SER A 20 18.53 5.69 10.12
C SER A 20 19.32 6.75 9.32
N ARG A 21 18.83 7.13 8.13
CA ARG A 21 19.51 8.04 7.20
C ARG A 21 19.17 9.50 7.43
N THR A 22 19.88 10.38 6.73
CA THR A 22 19.59 11.82 6.79
C THR A 22 18.19 12.11 6.24
N TYR A 23 17.56 13.18 6.72
CA TYR A 23 16.20 13.56 6.28
C TYR A 23 16.10 13.71 4.75
N GLY A 24 17.12 14.28 4.10
CA GLY A 24 17.15 14.41 2.64
C GLY A 24 17.11 13.07 1.90
N GLU A 25 17.83 12.06 2.41
CA GLU A 25 17.78 10.69 1.87
C GLU A 25 16.42 10.03 2.10
N LYS A 26 15.81 10.23 3.28
CA LYS A 26 14.46 9.75 3.58
C LYS A 26 13.44 10.30 2.58
N ILE A 27 13.45 11.61 2.36
CA ILE A 27 12.49 12.25 1.44
C ILE A 27 12.70 11.80 0.00
N ARG A 28 13.95 11.65 -0.45
CA ARG A 28 14.24 11.12 -1.79
C ARG A 28 13.69 9.71 -1.96
N PHE A 29 13.89 8.85 -0.97
CA PHE A 29 13.37 7.49 -0.97
C PHE A 29 11.84 7.47 -0.98
N ILE A 30 11.20 8.24 -0.10
CA ILE A 30 9.73 8.38 -0.02
C ILE A 30 9.16 8.81 -1.39
N LYS A 31 9.75 9.84 -2.00
CA LYS A 31 9.33 10.32 -3.34
C LYS A 31 9.44 9.22 -4.38
N ALA A 32 10.56 8.51 -4.44
CA ALA A 32 10.76 7.44 -5.40
C ALA A 32 9.79 6.27 -5.19
N ALA A 33 9.60 5.84 -3.93
CA ALA A 33 8.67 4.76 -3.60
C ALA A 33 7.21 5.12 -3.91
N LEU A 34 6.77 6.33 -3.59
CA LEU A 34 5.40 6.78 -3.89
C LEU A 34 5.16 7.04 -5.36
N VAL A 35 6.14 7.56 -6.10
CA VAL A 35 6.05 7.66 -7.57
C VAL A 35 5.95 6.27 -8.18
N GLY A 36 6.78 5.33 -7.74
CA GLY A 36 6.70 3.94 -8.17
C GLY A 36 5.34 3.31 -7.86
N HIS A 37 4.82 3.53 -6.65
CA HIS A 37 3.48 3.07 -6.27
C HIS A 37 2.40 3.69 -7.16
N LEU A 38 2.41 5.00 -7.38
CA LEU A 38 1.49 5.68 -8.27
C LEU A 38 1.53 5.11 -9.70
N LEU A 39 2.72 4.85 -10.24
CA LEU A 39 2.90 4.23 -11.56
C LEU A 39 2.29 2.82 -11.59
N THR A 40 2.45 2.02 -10.52
CA THR A 40 1.83 0.70 -10.44
C THR A 40 0.31 0.77 -10.32
N VAL A 41 -0.24 1.73 -9.57
CA VAL A 41 -1.70 1.96 -9.50
C VAL A 41 -2.25 2.41 -10.86
N LEU A 42 -1.52 3.25 -11.59
CA LEU A 42 -1.86 3.62 -12.96
C LEU A 42 -1.81 2.42 -13.91
N ALA A 43 -0.81 1.54 -13.77
CA ALA A 43 -0.73 0.31 -14.55
C ALA A 43 -1.89 -0.65 -14.25
N VAL A 44 -2.29 -0.78 -12.97
CA VAL A 44 -3.48 -1.54 -12.56
C VAL A 44 -4.74 -0.93 -13.17
N ALA A 45 -4.92 0.39 -13.10
CA ALA A 45 -6.05 1.08 -13.70
C ALA A 45 -6.08 0.91 -15.24
N PHE A 46 -4.93 0.99 -15.89
CA PHE A 46 -4.80 0.72 -17.32
C PHE A 46 -5.21 -0.72 -17.66
N CYS A 47 -4.75 -1.71 -16.90
CA CYS A 47 -5.14 -3.11 -17.09
C CYS A 47 -6.64 -3.31 -16.85
N ALA A 48 -7.22 -2.65 -15.85
CA ALA A 48 -8.66 -2.69 -15.56
C ALA A 48 -9.52 -2.16 -16.72
N VAL A 49 -8.98 -1.33 -17.60
CA VAL A 49 -9.69 -0.86 -18.81
C VAL A 49 -9.36 -1.75 -20.01
N GLN A 50 -8.09 -2.10 -20.22
CA GLN A 50 -7.62 -2.66 -21.49
C GLN A 50 -7.54 -4.19 -21.52
N ILE A 51 -7.29 -4.83 -20.38
CA ILE A 51 -6.99 -6.27 -20.32
C ILE A 51 -8.20 -7.00 -19.75
N HIS A 52 -8.69 -8.00 -20.46
CA HIS A 52 -9.74 -8.91 -19.99
C HIS A 52 -9.14 -10.30 -19.87
N LEU A 53 -9.11 -10.83 -18.65
CA LEU A 53 -8.59 -12.17 -18.40
C LEU A 53 -9.77 -13.15 -18.37
N PRO A 54 -9.70 -14.27 -19.12
CA PRO A 54 -10.73 -15.30 -19.11
C PRO A 54 -10.59 -16.19 -17.86
N LEU A 55 -10.64 -15.58 -16.68
CA LEU A 55 -10.54 -16.24 -15.38
C LEU A 55 -11.87 -16.06 -14.63
N THR A 56 -12.27 -17.08 -13.89
CA THR A 56 -13.31 -16.96 -12.86
C THR A 56 -12.79 -16.16 -11.66
N ASP A 57 -13.70 -15.57 -10.88
CA ASP A 57 -13.35 -14.86 -9.64
C ASP A 57 -12.50 -15.72 -8.68
N SER A 58 -12.83 -17.02 -8.58
CA SER A 58 -12.06 -17.96 -7.77
C SER A 58 -10.64 -18.17 -8.28
N GLU A 59 -10.46 -18.34 -9.60
CA GLU A 59 -9.12 -18.53 -10.19
C GLU A 59 -8.29 -17.26 -10.04
N LEU A 60 -8.91 -16.08 -10.24
CA LEU A 60 -8.28 -14.78 -10.05
C LEU A 60 -7.72 -14.63 -8.64
N LEU A 61 -8.54 -14.91 -7.62
CA LEU A 61 -8.14 -14.83 -6.21
C LEU A 61 -7.06 -15.86 -5.86
N VAL A 62 -7.13 -17.08 -6.42
CA VAL A 62 -6.09 -18.10 -6.24
C VAL A 62 -4.75 -17.62 -6.81
N TRP A 63 -4.73 -17.08 -8.03
CA TRP A 63 -3.48 -16.59 -8.64
C TRP A 63 -2.90 -15.39 -7.91
N LEU A 64 -3.74 -14.44 -7.47
CA LEU A 64 -3.29 -13.34 -6.60
C LEU A 64 -2.71 -13.85 -5.29
N GLY A 65 -3.37 -14.83 -4.66
CA GLY A 65 -2.90 -15.48 -3.44
C GLY A 65 -1.55 -16.16 -3.64
N VAL A 66 -1.38 -16.90 -4.73
CA VAL A 66 -0.10 -17.56 -5.10
C VAL A 66 1.01 -16.54 -5.28
N ILE A 67 0.76 -15.46 -6.02
CA ILE A 67 1.78 -14.43 -6.27
C ILE A 67 2.18 -13.71 -4.98
N PHE A 68 1.22 -13.30 -4.15
CA PHE A 68 1.53 -12.64 -2.88
C PHE A 68 2.20 -13.58 -1.87
N ALA A 69 1.84 -14.86 -1.85
CA ALA A 69 2.55 -15.87 -1.09
C ALA A 69 3.99 -16.03 -1.60
N ALA A 70 4.20 -16.06 -2.92
CA ALA A 70 5.53 -16.11 -3.52
C ALA A 70 6.37 -14.87 -3.17
N MET A 71 5.80 -13.66 -3.22
CA MET A 71 6.48 -12.42 -2.80
C MET A 71 6.88 -12.48 -1.33
N THR A 72 6.02 -13.04 -0.48
CA THR A 72 6.32 -13.28 0.94
C THR A 72 7.44 -14.29 1.11
N GLY A 73 7.43 -15.39 0.35
CA GLY A 73 8.49 -16.39 0.34
C GLY A 73 9.84 -15.82 -0.09
N VAL A 74 9.87 -15.01 -1.15
CA VAL A 74 11.07 -14.29 -1.63
C VAL A 74 11.62 -13.40 -0.52
N ARG A 75 10.78 -12.61 0.15
CA ARG A 75 11.18 -11.75 1.27
C ARG A 75 11.74 -12.55 2.44
N LEU A 76 11.11 -13.66 2.82
CA LEU A 76 11.57 -14.49 3.94
C LEU A 76 12.88 -15.22 3.64
N GLY A 77 13.04 -15.73 2.41
CA GLY A 77 14.21 -16.50 2.00
C GLY A 77 15.44 -15.63 1.76
N MET A 78 15.26 -14.46 1.11
CA MET A 78 16.38 -13.62 0.69
C MET A 78 16.66 -12.47 1.66
N LYS A 79 15.66 -12.09 2.48
CA LYS A 79 15.68 -10.99 3.45
C LYS A 79 15.91 -9.63 2.81
N THR A 80 17.07 -9.33 2.23
CA THR A 80 17.42 -8.01 1.67
C THR A 80 18.32 -8.14 0.45
N GLY A 81 18.42 -7.09 -0.35
CA GLY A 81 19.38 -6.97 -1.45
C GLY A 81 18.76 -6.94 -2.85
N VAL A 82 19.63 -6.71 -3.83
CA VAL A 82 19.25 -6.41 -5.23
C VAL A 82 18.41 -7.53 -5.85
N HIS A 83 18.75 -8.80 -5.60
CA HIS A 83 17.99 -9.92 -6.15
C HIS A 83 16.58 -10.04 -5.54
N GLU A 84 16.45 -9.88 -4.21
CA GLU A 84 15.13 -9.85 -3.55
C GLU A 84 14.24 -8.75 -4.13
N SER A 85 14.83 -7.60 -4.41
CA SER A 85 14.16 -6.44 -5.00
C SER A 85 13.63 -6.72 -6.39
N TRP A 86 14.47 -7.26 -7.27
CA TRP A 86 14.05 -7.59 -8.63
C TRP A 86 13.01 -8.71 -8.68
N PHE A 87 13.15 -9.77 -7.88
CA PHE A 87 12.17 -10.85 -7.84
C PHE A 87 10.82 -10.38 -7.29
N SER A 88 10.81 -9.59 -6.21
CA SER A 88 9.57 -9.05 -5.64
C SER A 88 8.88 -8.11 -6.63
N PHE A 89 9.65 -7.28 -7.33
CA PHE A 89 9.12 -6.38 -8.35
C PHE A 89 8.59 -7.14 -9.57
N ALA A 90 9.30 -8.17 -10.05
CA ALA A 90 8.82 -9.01 -11.16
C ALA A 90 7.50 -9.71 -10.82
N LEU A 91 7.38 -10.24 -9.59
CA LEU A 91 6.13 -10.83 -9.09
C LEU A 91 5.01 -9.79 -8.99
N LEU A 92 5.32 -8.56 -8.55
CA LEU A 92 4.35 -7.47 -8.57
C LEU A 92 3.87 -7.19 -9.99
N MET A 93 4.76 -7.11 -10.98
CA MET A 93 4.38 -6.89 -12.38
C MET A 93 3.49 -8.00 -12.93
N ALA A 94 3.67 -9.25 -12.48
CA ALA A 94 2.76 -10.35 -12.79
C ALA A 94 1.39 -10.21 -12.10
N ALA A 95 1.33 -9.60 -10.91
CA ALA A 95 0.07 -9.32 -10.20
C ALA A 95 -0.72 -8.16 -10.82
N VAL A 96 -0.08 -7.18 -11.45
CA VAL A 96 -0.73 -5.98 -12.02
C VAL A 96 -1.96 -6.29 -12.90
N PRO A 97 -1.90 -7.17 -13.92
CA PRO A 97 -3.07 -7.46 -14.74
C PRO A 97 -4.20 -8.15 -13.96
N LEU A 98 -3.87 -9.00 -12.98
CA LEU A 98 -4.85 -9.65 -12.10
C LEU A 98 -5.52 -8.63 -11.17
N LEU A 99 -4.75 -7.71 -10.58
CA LEU A 99 -5.29 -6.60 -9.80
C LEU A 99 -6.16 -5.66 -10.65
N GLY A 100 -5.80 -5.49 -11.93
CA GLY A 100 -6.62 -4.75 -12.89
C GLY A 100 -7.97 -5.41 -13.13
N GLN A 101 -7.98 -6.73 -13.38
CA GLN A 101 -9.22 -7.50 -13.51
C GLN A 101 -10.05 -7.42 -12.22
N LEU A 102 -9.44 -7.63 -11.04
CA LEU A 102 -10.13 -7.53 -9.75
C LEU A 102 -10.73 -6.13 -9.54
N GLY A 103 -9.99 -5.08 -9.88
CA GLY A 103 -10.48 -3.70 -9.82
C GLY A 103 -11.68 -3.46 -10.73
N ARG A 104 -11.66 -4.03 -11.94
CA ARG A 104 -12.82 -3.99 -12.84
C ARG A 104 -14.02 -4.71 -12.22
N ASP A 105 -13.84 -5.91 -11.70
CA ASP A 105 -14.94 -6.74 -11.18
C ASP A 105 -15.59 -6.07 -9.96
N ILE A 106 -14.78 -5.51 -9.06
CA ILE A 106 -15.27 -4.73 -7.91
C ILE A 106 -16.00 -3.46 -8.38
N HIS A 107 -15.48 -2.77 -9.40
CA HIS A 107 -16.15 -1.60 -9.98
C HIS A 107 -17.50 -1.97 -10.61
N ALA A 108 -17.55 -3.07 -11.35
CA ALA A 108 -18.77 -3.59 -11.98
C ALA A 108 -19.82 -4.02 -10.93
N ALA A 109 -19.40 -4.43 -9.75
CA ALA A 109 -20.26 -4.68 -8.60
C ALA A 109 -20.79 -3.39 -7.92
N GLY A 110 -20.48 -2.20 -8.46
CA GLY A 110 -20.99 -0.92 -7.99
C GLY A 110 -20.14 -0.24 -6.92
N TYR A 111 -18.97 -0.79 -6.58
CA TYR A 111 -18.09 -0.17 -5.59
C TYR A 111 -17.23 0.95 -6.20
N PRO A 112 -16.97 2.04 -5.46
CA PRO A 112 -16.31 3.23 -6.00
C PRO A 112 -14.78 3.13 -6.01
N VAL A 113 -14.21 2.02 -6.50
CA VAL A 113 -12.77 1.74 -6.44
C VAL A 113 -11.90 2.74 -7.22
N ILE A 114 -12.49 3.50 -8.15
CA ILE A 114 -11.79 4.59 -8.85
C ILE A 114 -11.21 5.63 -7.87
N ILE A 115 -11.80 5.76 -6.66
CA ILE A 115 -11.30 6.68 -5.64
C ILE A 115 -9.90 6.32 -5.13
N LEU A 116 -9.48 5.06 -5.26
CA LEU A 116 -8.14 4.60 -4.88
C LEU A 116 -7.06 5.24 -5.77
N LEU A 117 -7.35 5.41 -7.06
CA LEU A 117 -6.46 6.12 -8.00
C LEU A 117 -6.35 7.60 -7.62
N GLY A 118 -7.47 8.25 -7.34
CA GLY A 118 -7.48 9.64 -6.87
C GLY A 118 -6.70 9.82 -5.56
N SER A 119 -6.86 8.89 -4.62
CA SER A 119 -6.15 8.88 -3.35
C SER A 119 -4.64 8.69 -3.53
N ALA A 120 -4.21 7.77 -4.40
CA ALA A 120 -2.81 7.59 -4.75
C ALA A 120 -2.21 8.86 -5.40
N ALA A 121 -2.96 9.51 -6.29
CA ALA A 121 -2.56 10.75 -6.92
C ALA A 121 -2.38 11.88 -5.89
N PHE A 122 -3.33 12.05 -4.96
CA PHE A 122 -3.20 13.07 -3.91
C PHE A 122 -2.05 12.80 -2.95
N ALA A 123 -1.78 11.54 -2.59
CA ALA A 123 -0.59 11.19 -1.82
C ALA A 123 0.70 11.56 -2.57
N GLY A 124 0.75 11.28 -3.88
CA GLY A 124 1.87 11.66 -4.75
C GLY A 124 2.05 13.18 -4.84
N VAL A 125 0.99 13.93 -5.11
CA VAL A 125 1.01 15.40 -5.19
C VAL A 125 1.47 16.00 -3.86
N TYR A 126 0.89 15.57 -2.73
CA TYR A 126 1.32 16.02 -1.41
C TYR A 126 2.82 15.77 -1.21
N THR A 127 3.29 14.57 -1.55
CA THR A 127 4.70 14.20 -1.37
C THR A 127 5.63 15.01 -2.25
N LEU A 128 5.24 15.33 -3.49
CA LEU A 128 6.06 16.14 -4.39
C LEU A 128 6.18 17.59 -3.89
N LEU A 129 5.08 18.15 -3.39
CA LEU A 129 5.00 19.52 -2.86
C LEU A 129 5.63 19.66 -1.47
N ALA A 130 5.43 18.65 -0.61
CA ALA A 130 6.01 18.62 0.72
C ALA A 130 7.53 18.41 0.62
N GLY A 131 8.28 19.44 0.99
CA GLY A 131 9.74 19.42 1.05
C GLY A 131 10.26 19.09 2.43
N ARG A 132 10.67 20.14 3.15
CA ARG A 132 11.32 20.02 4.48
C ARG A 132 10.36 19.58 5.59
N ASP A 133 9.06 19.76 5.39
CA ASP A 133 8.04 19.56 6.43
C ASP A 133 7.08 18.41 6.06
N PHE A 134 7.61 17.35 5.45
CA PHE A 134 6.81 16.16 5.13
C PHE A 134 6.34 15.49 6.41
N SER A 135 5.03 15.19 6.49
CA SER A 135 4.46 14.43 7.58
C SER A 135 3.42 13.43 7.09
N PHE A 136 3.45 12.22 7.63
CA PHE A 136 2.45 11.19 7.32
C PHE A 136 1.02 11.62 7.69
N PRO A 137 0.76 12.21 8.88
CA PRO A 137 -0.57 12.70 9.21
C PRO A 137 -1.03 13.83 8.28
N GLY A 138 -0.11 14.72 7.88
CA GLY A 138 -0.40 15.79 6.92
C GLY A 138 -0.79 15.23 5.55
N MET A 139 -0.10 14.20 5.06
CA MET A 139 -0.46 13.53 3.80
C MET A 139 -1.88 12.95 3.85
N VAL A 140 -2.25 12.28 4.95
CA VAL A 140 -3.59 11.72 5.13
C VAL A 140 -4.63 12.82 5.25
N ALA A 141 -4.42 13.81 6.11
CA ALA A 141 -5.40 14.88 6.36
C ALA A 141 -5.62 15.73 5.11
N CYS A 142 -4.55 16.23 4.48
CA CYS A 142 -4.64 17.03 3.27
C CYS A 142 -5.22 16.23 2.09
N GLY A 143 -4.79 14.97 1.92
CA GLY A 143 -5.35 14.09 0.90
C GLY A 143 -6.84 13.86 1.09
N SER A 144 -7.28 13.58 2.33
CA SER A 144 -8.69 13.31 2.65
C SER A 144 -9.58 14.54 2.42
N VAL A 145 -9.09 15.74 2.73
CA VAL A 145 -9.79 16.99 2.42
C VAL A 145 -9.83 17.24 0.91
N ALA A 146 -8.73 16.97 0.19
CA ALA A 146 -8.66 17.12 -1.26
C ALA A 146 -9.56 16.14 -2.03
N LEU A 147 -9.92 14.99 -1.42
CA LEU A 147 -10.91 14.07 -1.99
C LEU A 147 -12.30 14.69 -2.08
N ILE A 148 -12.68 15.65 -1.21
CA ILE A 148 -14.02 16.26 -1.22
C ILE A 148 -14.35 16.93 -2.57
N PRO A 149 -13.55 17.90 -3.08
CA PRO A 149 -13.81 18.48 -4.39
C PRO A 149 -13.68 17.47 -5.54
N ALA A 150 -12.78 16.48 -5.43
CA ALA A 150 -12.66 15.43 -6.44
C ALA A 150 -13.93 14.56 -6.53
N LEU A 151 -14.48 14.15 -5.39
CA LEU A 151 -15.74 13.42 -5.32
C LEU A 151 -16.90 14.26 -5.86
N ALA A 152 -16.96 15.55 -5.53
CA ALA A 152 -17.98 16.45 -6.07
C ALA A 152 -17.92 16.52 -7.61
N ILE A 153 -16.71 16.58 -8.20
CA ILE A 153 -16.52 16.52 -9.66
C ILE A 153 -17.01 15.18 -10.20
N LEU A 154 -16.58 14.05 -9.62
CA LEU A 154 -16.96 12.71 -10.07
C LEU A 154 -18.47 12.47 -10.01
N THR A 155 -19.15 12.99 -8.98
CA THR A 155 -20.61 12.93 -8.86
C THR A 155 -21.31 13.81 -9.88
N ARG A 156 -20.74 14.97 -10.23
CA ARG A 156 -21.32 15.89 -11.21
C ARG A 156 -21.15 15.41 -12.65
N THR A 157 -20.13 14.57 -12.90
CA THR A 157 -19.87 13.97 -14.21
C THR A 157 -20.47 12.58 -14.36
N ASP A 158 -21.36 12.17 -13.44
CA ASP A 158 -22.02 10.85 -13.43
C ASP A 158 -21.05 9.66 -13.46
N VAL A 159 -19.80 9.85 -13.00
CA VAL A 159 -18.80 8.78 -12.85
C VAL A 159 -19.00 8.03 -11.53
N LEU A 160 -19.54 8.73 -10.53
CA LEU A 160 -19.78 8.21 -9.20
C LEU A 160 -21.22 8.53 -8.77
N ASP A 161 -21.95 7.53 -8.31
CA ASP A 161 -23.29 7.75 -7.75
C ASP A 161 -23.19 8.68 -6.50
N PRO A 162 -24.02 9.73 -6.38
CA PRO A 162 -23.98 10.65 -5.24
C PRO A 162 -24.15 9.96 -3.87
N GLY A 163 -24.97 8.90 -3.79
CA GLY A 163 -25.17 8.13 -2.57
C GLY A 163 -23.94 7.35 -2.12
N SER A 164 -23.07 6.99 -3.07
CA SER A 164 -21.81 6.30 -2.80
C SER A 164 -20.66 7.22 -2.36
N ALA A 165 -20.80 8.54 -2.50
CA ALA A 165 -19.72 9.50 -2.23
C ALA A 165 -19.17 9.45 -0.78
N PRO A 166 -20.00 9.32 0.29
CA PRO A 166 -19.48 9.16 1.64
C PRO A 166 -18.65 7.88 1.81
N PHE A 167 -19.10 6.78 1.23
CA PHE A 167 -18.37 5.51 1.26
C PHE A 167 -17.05 5.60 0.47
N ALA A 168 -17.07 6.23 -0.71
CA ALA A 168 -15.87 6.50 -1.50
C ALA A 168 -14.85 7.35 -0.73
N TRP A 169 -15.31 8.37 0.01
CA TRP A 169 -14.45 9.20 0.86
C TRP A 169 -13.80 8.39 1.99
N ILE A 170 -14.57 7.54 2.69
CA ILE A 170 -14.06 6.66 3.74
C ILE A 170 -13.02 5.70 3.14
N LEU A 171 -13.34 5.08 2.00
CA LEU A 171 -12.45 4.14 1.31
C LEU A 171 -11.13 4.82 0.89
N GLY A 172 -11.20 6.01 0.29
CA GLY A 172 -10.02 6.78 -0.10
C GLY A 172 -9.18 7.23 1.10
N THR A 173 -9.83 7.65 2.19
CA THR A 173 -9.16 8.04 3.45
C THR A 173 -8.49 6.83 4.10
N ALA A 174 -9.15 5.68 4.14
CA ALA A 174 -8.59 4.43 4.65
C ALA A 174 -7.38 4.01 3.83
N TYR A 175 -7.44 4.14 2.50
CA TYR A 175 -6.32 3.89 1.61
C TYR A 175 -5.15 4.87 1.86
N LEU A 176 -5.40 6.17 2.04
CA LEU A 176 -4.36 7.13 2.40
C LEU A 176 -3.70 6.77 3.74
N GLY A 177 -4.50 6.38 4.73
CA GLY A 177 -4.01 5.89 6.02
C GLY A 177 -3.15 4.64 5.88
N TYR A 178 -3.57 3.69 5.03
CA TYR A 178 -2.79 2.51 4.69
C TYR A 178 -1.45 2.87 4.05
N VAL A 179 -1.44 3.72 3.02
CA VAL A 179 -0.21 4.15 2.34
C VAL A 179 0.73 4.88 3.31
N ALA A 180 0.20 5.74 4.18
CA ALA A 180 0.98 6.45 5.18
C ALA A 180 1.61 5.50 6.21
N TYR A 181 0.81 4.57 6.73
CA TYR A 181 1.28 3.54 7.66
C TYR A 181 2.34 2.65 7.04
N ASP A 182 2.07 2.12 5.85
CA ASP A 182 2.96 1.16 5.21
C ASP A 182 4.27 1.81 4.81
N LEU A 183 4.23 3.03 4.26
CA LEU A 183 5.43 3.80 3.98
C LEU A 183 6.27 4.03 5.25
N ALA A 184 5.65 4.40 6.38
CA ALA A 184 6.36 4.55 7.65
C ALA A 184 7.03 3.23 8.11
N MET A 185 6.40 2.08 7.85
CA MET A 185 6.98 0.76 8.15
C MET A 185 8.07 0.36 7.15
N ILE A 186 7.93 0.68 5.87
CA ILE A 186 8.94 0.46 4.83
C ILE A 186 10.25 1.18 5.19
N LEU A 187 10.20 2.42 5.69
CA LEU A 187 11.42 3.16 6.07
C LEU A 187 12.26 2.43 7.11
N LYS A 188 11.64 1.64 7.99
CA LYS A 188 12.32 0.85 9.02
C LYS A 188 12.86 -0.49 8.49
N ARG A 189 12.35 -0.95 7.35
CA ARG A 189 12.56 -2.32 6.81
C ARG A 189 13.41 -2.39 5.55
N ARG A 190 13.66 -1.26 4.90
CA ARG A 190 14.34 -1.16 3.60
C ARG A 190 15.56 -0.26 3.65
N LYS A 191 16.53 -0.54 2.78
CA LYS A 191 17.68 0.33 2.47
C LYS A 191 17.35 1.25 1.29
N VAL A 192 18.16 2.29 1.10
CA VAL A 192 17.91 3.38 0.13
C VAL A 192 17.89 2.87 -1.33
N ASP A 193 18.61 1.79 -1.62
CA ASP A 193 18.72 1.14 -2.92
C ASP A 193 17.61 0.09 -3.20
N GLU A 194 16.75 -0.18 -2.23
CA GLU A 194 15.69 -1.20 -2.31
C GLU A 194 14.32 -0.62 -2.73
N ILE A 195 14.32 0.40 -3.60
CA ILE A 195 13.08 1.06 -4.06
C ILE A 195 12.11 0.07 -4.76
N PRO A 196 12.53 -0.84 -5.66
CA PRO A 196 11.60 -1.79 -6.26
C PRO A 196 10.93 -2.72 -5.24
N SER A 197 11.68 -3.21 -4.24
CA SER A 197 11.07 -3.96 -3.14
C SER A 197 10.10 -3.10 -2.32
N ALA A 198 10.41 -1.82 -2.09
CA ALA A 198 9.53 -0.91 -1.37
C ALA A 198 8.20 -0.69 -2.09
N ILE A 199 8.20 -0.66 -3.42
CA ILE A 199 6.97 -0.58 -4.22
C ILE A 199 6.17 -1.89 -4.08
N ALA A 200 6.85 -3.04 -4.14
CA ALA A 200 6.23 -4.35 -3.92
C ALA A 200 5.64 -4.51 -2.51
N ASP A 201 6.25 -3.87 -1.51
CA ASP A 201 5.78 -3.91 -0.13
C ASP A 201 4.38 -3.29 0.00
N PHE A 202 4.03 -2.23 -0.73
CA PHE A 202 2.67 -1.64 -0.72
C PHE A 202 1.56 -2.63 -1.08
N TYR A 203 1.87 -3.69 -1.83
CA TYR A 203 0.91 -4.72 -2.21
C TYR A 203 1.01 -5.93 -1.29
N ARG A 204 2.23 -6.41 -1.02
CA ARG A 204 2.44 -7.58 -0.17
C ARG A 204 1.95 -7.34 1.25
N ASP A 205 2.20 -6.15 1.80
CA ASP A 205 1.84 -5.81 3.18
C ASP A 205 0.33 -5.61 3.35
N SER A 206 -0.48 -5.63 2.28
CA SER A 206 -1.95 -5.72 2.39
C SER A 206 -2.37 -7.03 3.06
N LEU A 207 -1.59 -8.10 2.90
CA LEU A 207 -1.78 -9.36 3.63
C LEU A 207 -1.44 -9.27 5.11
N ASN A 208 -0.80 -8.18 5.58
CA ASN A 208 -0.58 -7.99 7.01
C ASN A 208 -1.88 -7.89 7.80
N PHE A 209 -3.00 -7.48 7.18
CA PHE A 209 -4.30 -7.53 7.86
C PHE A 209 -4.65 -8.96 8.33
N LEU A 210 -4.22 -9.98 7.58
CA LEU A 210 -4.42 -11.39 7.94
C LEU A 210 -3.39 -11.88 8.96
N THR A 211 -2.12 -11.48 8.81
CA THR A 211 -1.02 -12.04 9.63
C THR A 211 -0.76 -11.27 10.92
N TYR A 212 -1.09 -9.98 10.97
CA TYR A 212 -0.89 -9.12 12.15
C TYR A 212 -1.65 -9.61 13.38
N PRO A 213 -2.94 -10.00 13.30
CA PRO A 213 -3.67 -10.56 14.45
C PRO A 213 -2.95 -11.75 15.08
N PHE A 214 -2.38 -12.66 14.27
CA PHE A 214 -1.60 -13.80 14.78
C PHE A 214 -0.30 -13.36 15.47
N ARG A 215 0.40 -12.35 14.92
CA ARG A 215 1.60 -11.81 15.57
C ARG A 215 1.28 -11.17 16.91
N VAL A 216 0.18 -10.42 16.98
CA VAL A 216 -0.31 -9.82 18.22
C VAL A 216 -0.67 -10.92 19.21
N ALA A 217 -1.48 -11.90 18.82
CA ALA A 217 -1.85 -13.02 19.68
C ALA A 217 -0.61 -13.75 20.23
N ARG A 218 0.38 -14.05 19.38
CA ARG A 218 1.63 -14.69 19.81
C ARG A 218 2.48 -13.79 20.71
N HIS A 219 2.53 -12.48 20.43
CA HIS A 219 3.22 -11.51 21.28
C HIS A 219 2.63 -11.51 22.69
N TRP A 220 1.29 -11.46 22.79
CA TRP A 220 0.58 -11.54 24.07
C TRP A 220 0.72 -12.89 24.76
N GLN A 221 0.76 -14.01 24.02
CA GLN A 221 1.06 -15.34 24.61
C GLN A 221 2.46 -15.45 25.21
N THR A 222 3.41 -14.62 24.77
CA THR A 222 4.79 -14.63 25.29
C THR A 222 4.88 -13.87 26.63
N TYR A 223 3.88 -13.04 26.95
CA TYR A 223 3.75 -12.43 28.26
C TYR A 223 2.83 -13.30 29.12
N GLU A 224 3.43 -14.15 29.95
CA GLU A 224 2.69 -14.85 31.00
C GLU A 224 2.10 -13.80 31.96
N PHE A 225 0.77 -13.69 31.96
CA PHE A 225 0.04 -12.92 32.97
C PHE A 225 0.06 -13.71 34.28
N HIS A 226 1.18 -13.66 35.01
CA HIS A 226 1.27 -14.10 36.40
C HIS A 226 0.92 -12.96 37.36
#